data_AF-A0A7X0ST63-F1
#
_entry.id   AF-A0A7X0ST63-F1
#
_cell.length_a   1.000
_cell.length_b   1.000
_cell.length_c   1.000
_cell.angle_alpha   90.00
_cell.angle_beta   90.00
_cell.angle_gamma   90.00
#
_symmetry.space_group_name_H-M   'P 1'
#
loop_
_entity.id
_entity.type
_entity.pdbx_description
1 polymer ?
#
loop_
_entity_poly.entity_id
_entity_poly.type
_entity_poly.pdbx_seq_one_letter_code
_entity_poly.pdbx_strand_id
1 'polypeptide(L)'
;MEEKIKYAATESVFKQGSTVPVKFRLLDKTGAAITDAKATIMIAEVVNDKVGEEQEAVSTSGAVSGNEFRYDKTEGLYIFNLSTKSLHEGMYQIKIQYASDSTLNAANTEYVNLRLR
;
A
#
# COMPACT_ATOMS: atom_id res chain seq x y z
N MET A 1 -29.35 5.04 -13.81
CA MET A 1 -28.55 5.70 -12.76
C MET A 1 -27.81 4.59 -12.05
N GLU A 2 -26.50 4.45 -12.29
CA GLU A 2 -25.71 3.40 -11.65
C GLU A 2 -25.37 3.82 -10.23
N GLU A 3 -26.03 3.17 -9.28
CA GLU A 3 -25.70 3.25 -7.87
C GLU A 3 -24.42 2.44 -7.65
N LYS A 4 -23.28 3.14 -7.61
CA LYS A 4 -22.01 2.53 -7.22
C LYS A 4 -22.13 2.14 -5.75
N ILE A 5 -22.25 0.84 -5.50
CA ILE A 5 -22.18 0.26 -4.17
C ILE A 5 -20.91 0.78 -3.51
N LYS A 6 -21.12 1.60 -2.47
CA LYS A 6 -20.11 2.16 -1.59
C LYS A 6 -19.34 0.96 -1.03
N TYR A 7 -18.10 0.76 -1.47
CA TYR A 7 -17.19 -0.20 -0.86
C TYR A 7 -17.27 0.07 0.66
N ALA A 8 -17.80 -0.89 1.42
CA ALA A 8 -17.68 -0.86 2.86
C ALA A 8 -16.18 -1.04 3.14
N ALA A 9 -15.43 0.06 3.07
CA ALA A 9 -14.00 0.05 3.23
C ALA A 9 -13.73 -0.44 4.65
N THR A 10 -13.26 -1.66 4.78
CA THR A 10 -12.67 -2.15 6.02
C THR A 10 -11.44 -1.28 6.29
N GLU A 11 -11.65 -0.25 7.08
CA GLU A 11 -10.61 0.64 7.56
C GLU A 11 -9.81 -0.10 8.63
N SER A 12 -8.50 -0.19 8.43
CA SER A 12 -7.61 -0.63 9.50
C SER A 12 -7.20 0.57 10.34
N VAL A 13 -7.28 0.45 11.66
CA VAL A 13 -6.94 1.53 12.60
C VAL A 13 -5.60 1.22 13.25
N PHE A 14 -4.67 2.17 13.20
CA PHE A 14 -3.35 2.08 13.81
C PHE A 14 -3.05 3.32 14.64
N LYS A 15 -2.09 3.18 15.55
CA LYS A 15 -1.60 4.32 16.32
C LYS A 15 -0.73 5.23 15.45
N GLN A 16 -0.96 6.53 15.48
CA GLN A 16 -0.07 7.53 14.88
C GLN A 16 1.34 7.40 15.49
N GLY A 17 2.37 7.60 14.67
CA GLY A 17 3.77 7.46 15.07
C GLY A 17 4.28 6.02 15.18
N SER A 18 3.45 5.01 14.88
CA SER A 18 3.85 3.61 14.82
C SER A 18 4.38 3.19 13.44
N THR A 19 4.88 1.96 13.37
CA THR A 19 5.15 1.26 12.10
C THR A 19 3.94 0.42 11.72
N VAL A 20 3.42 0.62 10.52
CA VAL A 20 2.32 -0.18 9.95
C VAL A 20 2.87 -1.15 8.91
N PRO A 21 2.85 -2.47 9.14
CA PRO A 21 3.28 -3.43 8.14
C PRO A 21 2.20 -3.58 7.06
N VAL A 22 2.53 -3.21 5.82
CA VAL A 22 1.70 -3.45 4.63
C VAL A 22 2.25 -4.69 3.93
N LYS A 23 1.42 -5.73 3.80
CA LYS A 23 1.82 -7.04 3.29
C LYS A 23 0.84 -7.58 2.26
N PHE A 24 1.35 -8.21 1.20
CA PHE A 24 0.53 -8.94 0.23
C PHE A 24 1.31 -10.05 -0.47
N ARG A 25 0.60 -10.94 -1.16
CA ARG A 25 1.17 -11.95 -2.06
C ARG A 25 0.64 -11.72 -3.47
N LEU A 26 1.50 -11.88 -4.47
CA LEU A 26 1.10 -11.91 -5.88
C LEU A 26 1.10 -13.35 -6.37
N LEU A 27 0.02 -13.73 -7.05
CA LEU A 27 -0.14 -15.03 -7.67
C LEU A 27 -0.39 -14.83 -9.17
N ASP A 28 0.18 -15.70 -10.00
CA ASP A 28 -0.16 -15.76 -11.41
C ASP A 28 -1.51 -16.45 -11.65
N LYS A 29 -1.93 -16.54 -12.91
CA LYS A 29 -3.19 -17.19 -13.30
C LYS A 29 -3.28 -18.69 -12.95
N THR A 30 -2.15 -19.33 -12.65
CA THR A 30 -2.06 -20.74 -12.24
C THR A 30 -2.00 -20.92 -10.73
N GLY A 31 -1.94 -19.81 -9.97
CA GLY A 31 -1.79 -19.81 -8.53
C GLY A 31 -0.33 -19.88 -8.05
N ALA A 32 0.65 -19.80 -8.94
CA ALA A 32 2.06 -19.77 -8.58
C ALA A 32 2.46 -18.37 -8.08
N ALA A 33 3.36 -18.29 -7.09
CA ALA A 33 3.80 -17.02 -6.52
C ALA A 33 4.69 -16.24 -7.49
N ILE A 34 4.39 -14.96 -7.70
CA ILE A 34 5.25 -14.02 -8.44
C ILE A 34 6.19 -13.38 -7.42
N THR A 35 7.50 -13.60 -7.56
CA THR A 35 8.50 -13.27 -6.51
C THR A 35 9.44 -12.13 -6.88
N ASP A 36 9.36 -11.65 -8.11
CA ASP A 36 10.23 -10.69 -8.77
C ASP A 36 9.47 -9.49 -9.35
N ALA A 37 8.23 -9.29 -8.91
CA ALA A 37 7.41 -8.15 -9.31
C ALA A 37 7.99 -6.84 -8.77
N LYS A 38 7.82 -5.76 -9.54
CA LYS A 38 8.03 -4.41 -9.04
C LYS A 38 6.75 -3.93 -8.37
N ALA A 39 6.83 -3.47 -7.12
CA ALA A 39 5.68 -2.96 -6.39
C ALA A 39 6.04 -1.72 -5.56
N THR A 40 5.20 -0.69 -5.60
CA THR A 40 5.41 0.60 -4.93
C THR A 40 4.17 1.02 -4.14
N ILE A 41 4.38 1.86 -3.13
CA ILE A 41 3.32 2.39 -2.26
C ILE A 41 3.31 3.92 -2.25
N MET A 42 2.13 4.50 -2.43
CA MET A 42 1.85 5.92 -2.23
C MET A 42 0.79 6.07 -1.12
N ILE A 43 0.77 7.25 -0.51
CA ILE A 43 -0.22 7.58 0.51
C ILE A 43 -0.80 8.97 0.23
N ALA A 44 -2.10 9.14 0.47
CA ALA A 44 -2.80 10.41 0.37
C ALA A 44 -3.73 10.57 1.58
N GLU A 45 -3.79 11.77 2.14
CA GLU A 45 -4.76 12.08 3.21
C GLU A 45 -6.18 12.12 2.63
N VAL A 46 -7.18 11.73 3.44
CA VAL A 46 -8.59 11.80 3.07
C VAL A 46 -9.31 12.76 4.02
N VAL A 47 -9.82 13.86 3.47
CA VAL A 47 -10.54 14.89 4.21
C VAL A 47 -11.90 15.13 3.57
N ASN A 48 -12.98 15.04 4.35
CA ASN A 48 -14.35 15.20 3.87
C ASN A 48 -14.66 14.33 2.63
N ASP A 49 -14.27 13.04 2.70
CA ASP A 49 -14.41 12.05 1.62
C ASP A 49 -13.67 12.39 0.31
N LYS A 50 -12.71 13.33 0.35
CA LYS A 50 -11.84 13.67 -0.79
C LYS A 50 -10.42 13.20 -0.54
N VAL A 51 -9.87 12.46 -1.50
CA VAL A 51 -8.46 12.04 -1.51
C VAL A 51 -7.61 13.26 -1.92
N GLY A 52 -6.62 13.57 -1.09
CA GLY A 52 -5.65 14.64 -1.31
C GLY A 52 -4.56 14.24 -2.31
N GLU A 53 -3.44 14.97 -2.26
CA GLU A 53 -2.27 14.69 -3.09
C GLU A 53 -1.57 13.39 -2.67
N GLU A 54 -1.16 12.59 -3.65
CA GLU A 54 -0.34 11.41 -3.43
C GLU A 54 1.10 11.79 -3.11
N GLN A 55 1.64 11.25 -2.02
CA GLN A 55 3.05 11.37 -1.66
C GLN A 55 3.68 9.98 -1.49
N GLU A 56 4.99 9.89 -1.69
CA GLU A 56 5.74 8.65 -1.46
C GLU A 56 5.62 8.23 0.01
N ALA A 57 5.29 6.96 0.23
CA ALA A 57 5.30 6.39 1.57
C ALA A 57 6.73 6.25 2.09
N VAL A 58 6.92 6.59 3.36
CA VAL A 58 8.23 6.50 4.03
C VAL A 58 8.37 5.14 4.72
N SER A 59 9.45 4.41 4.43
CA SER A 59 9.77 3.16 5.10
C SER A 59 10.50 3.39 6.44
N THR A 60 10.20 2.58 7.45
CA THR A 60 11.02 2.45 8.66
C THR A 60 12.16 1.44 8.54
N SER A 61 12.19 0.67 7.44
CA SER A 61 13.24 -0.28 7.12
C SER A 61 14.21 0.33 6.10
N GLY A 62 15.51 0.33 6.41
CA GLY A 62 16.56 0.79 5.49
C GLY A 62 16.86 -0.18 4.34
N ALA A 63 16.16 -1.32 4.26
CA ALA A 63 16.38 -2.36 3.25
C ALA A 63 15.66 -2.08 1.91
N VAL A 64 14.93 -0.97 1.79
CA VAL A 64 14.23 -0.56 0.57
C VAL A 64 14.66 0.84 0.17
N SER A 65 14.90 1.05 -1.12
CA SER A 65 15.09 2.39 -1.68
C SER A 65 13.72 3.03 -1.94
N GLY A 66 13.45 4.18 -1.34
CA GLY A 66 12.21 4.91 -1.55
C GLY A 66 10.97 4.16 -1.05
N ASN A 67 9.96 4.05 -1.92
CA ASN A 67 8.64 3.52 -1.63
C ASN A 67 8.38 2.11 -2.21
N GLU A 68 9.44 1.36 -2.53
CA GLU A 68 9.34 0.02 -3.11
C GLU A 68 9.14 -1.06 -2.02
N PHE A 69 8.29 -2.05 -2.29
CA PHE A 69 8.13 -3.22 -1.42
C PHE A 69 9.32 -4.16 -1.55
N ARG A 70 9.72 -4.78 -0.43
CA ARG A 70 10.70 -5.88 -0.44
C ARG A 70 9.98 -7.22 -0.51
N TYR A 71 10.41 -8.11 -1.39
CA TYR A 71 9.99 -9.52 -1.32
C TYR A 71 10.74 -10.26 -0.21
N ASP A 72 9.99 -10.92 0.67
CA ASP A 72 10.48 -11.78 1.73
C ASP A 72 10.30 -13.25 1.33
N LYS A 73 11.42 -13.94 1.03
CA LYS A 73 11.41 -15.33 0.58
C LYS A 73 10.99 -16.32 1.69
N THR A 74 11.15 -15.95 2.96
CA THR A 74 10.81 -16.81 4.09
C THR A 74 9.32 -16.77 4.36
N GLU A 75 8.70 -15.58 4.36
CA GLU A 75 7.24 -15.45 4.50
C GLU A 75 6.49 -15.68 3.17
N GLY A 76 7.18 -15.55 2.03
CA GLY A 76 6.59 -15.61 0.69
C GLY A 76 5.65 -14.44 0.43
N LEU A 77 6.03 -13.23 0.85
CA LEU A 77 5.22 -12.01 0.84
C LEU A 77 6.03 -10.79 0.41
N TYR A 78 5.37 -9.82 -0.20
CA TYR A 78 5.87 -8.45 -0.33
C TYR A 78 5.56 -7.70 0.96
N ILE A 79 6.55 -6.98 1.50
CA ILE A 79 6.46 -6.29 2.78
C ILE A 79 6.98 -4.87 2.64
N PHE A 80 6.20 -3.91 3.14
CA PHE A 80 6.61 -2.53 3.37
C PHE A 80 6.26 -2.11 4.80
N ASN A 81 7.26 -1.62 5.55
CA ASN A 81 7.07 -1.17 6.94
C ASN A 81 6.83 0.34 6.95
N LEU A 82 5.58 0.75 6.69
CA LEU A 82 5.17 2.14 6.59
C LEU A 82 5.41 2.89 7.90
N SER A 83 6.16 4.00 7.82
CA SER A 83 6.30 4.96 8.90
C SER A 83 5.12 5.90 8.93
N THR A 84 4.52 6.09 10.10
CA THR A 84 3.44 7.07 10.30
C THR A 84 3.89 8.26 11.15
N LYS A 85 5.20 8.41 11.38
CA LYS A 85 5.76 9.45 12.26
C LYS A 85 5.58 10.86 11.73
N SER A 86 5.66 11.06 10.42
CA SER A 86 5.46 12.34 9.75
C SER A 86 3.99 12.64 9.43
N LEU A 87 3.10 11.67 9.65
CA LEU A 87 1.67 11.80 9.39
C LEU A 87 0.97 12.23 10.68
N HIS A 88 -0.14 12.97 10.57
CA HIS A 88 -1.00 13.27 11.70
C HIS A 88 -2.15 12.28 11.82
N GLU A 89 -2.85 12.28 12.96
CA GLU A 89 -4.08 11.50 13.14
C GLU A 89 -5.12 11.87 12.07
N GLY A 90 -5.77 10.88 11.48
CA GLY A 90 -6.64 11.11 10.34
C GLY A 90 -6.86 9.88 9.48
N MET A 91 -7.59 10.08 8.39
CA MET A 91 -7.87 9.07 7.38
C MET A 91 -6.86 9.20 6.23
N TYR A 92 -6.37 8.07 5.75
CA TYR A 92 -5.45 8.00 4.63
C TYR A 92 -5.89 6.91 3.67
N GLN A 93 -5.67 7.15 2.39
CA GLN A 93 -5.74 6.14 1.35
C GLN A 93 -4.32 5.74 0.97
N ILE A 94 -4.06 4.44 1.06
CA ILE A 94 -2.86 3.80 0.56
C ILE A 94 -3.15 3.33 -0.85
N LYS A 95 -2.23 3.62 -1.78
CA LYS A 95 -2.26 3.14 -3.15
C LYS A 95 -1.05 2.23 -3.37
N ILE A 96 -1.29 1.00 -3.81
CA ILE A 96 -0.25 0.04 -4.16
C ILE A 96 -0.28 -0.14 -5.67
N GLN A 97 0.86 0.10 -6.32
CA GLN A 97 1.01 -0.15 -7.76
C GLN A 97 2.02 -1.26 -7.97
N TYR A 98 1.66 -2.26 -8.77
CA TYR A 98 2.53 -3.40 -9.03
C TYR A 98 2.43 -3.93 -10.46
N ALA A 99 3.54 -4.44 -10.97
CA ALA A 99 3.62 -5.11 -12.26
C ALA A 99 4.48 -6.38 -12.13
N SER A 100 4.02 -7.46 -12.77
CA SER A 100 4.77 -8.73 -12.83
C SER A 100 5.98 -8.64 -13.75
N ASP A 101 5.95 -7.71 -14.73
CA ASP A 101 7.14 -7.36 -15.48
C ASP A 101 7.90 -6.23 -14.75
N SER A 102 9.21 -6.17 -14.93
CA SER A 102 10.10 -5.23 -14.23
C SER A 102 9.81 -3.72 -14.51
N THR A 103 8.75 -3.40 -15.25
CA THR A 103 8.34 -2.03 -15.58
C THR A 103 6.92 -1.74 -15.08
N LEU A 104 6.65 -0.53 -14.57
CA LEU A 104 5.30 -0.16 -14.09
C LEU A 104 4.35 0.30 -15.21
N ASN A 105 4.67 -0.01 -16.48
CA ASN A 105 3.95 0.54 -17.64
C ASN A 105 2.54 -0.08 -17.84
N ALA A 106 2.27 -1.23 -17.21
CA ALA A 106 0.96 -1.89 -17.14
C ALA A 106 0.59 -2.23 -15.68
N ALA A 107 0.91 -1.33 -14.74
CA ALA A 107 0.75 -1.59 -13.32
C ALA A 107 -0.72 -1.75 -12.91
N ASN A 108 -1.01 -2.85 -12.21
CA ASN A 108 -2.24 -3.01 -11.43
C ASN A 108 -2.20 -2.04 -10.25
N THR A 109 -3.36 -1.54 -9.84
CA THR A 109 -3.48 -0.58 -8.72
C THR A 109 -4.52 -1.05 -7.73
N GLU A 110 -4.16 -1.08 -6.45
CA GLU A 110 -5.04 -1.42 -5.34
C GLU A 110 -5.09 -0.27 -4.32
N TYR A 111 -6.25 -0.04 -3.72
CA TYR A 111 -6.46 1.00 -2.72
C TYR A 111 -6.90 0.43 -1.38
N VAL A 112 -6.29 0.90 -0.28
CA VAL A 112 -6.60 0.49 1.09
C VAL A 112 -6.78 1.71 1.97
N ASN A 113 -7.80 1.72 2.83
CA ASN A 113 -8.00 2.81 3.78
C ASN A 113 -7.34 2.51 5.13
N LEU A 114 -6.61 3.48 5.65
CA LEU A 114 -5.89 3.47 6.91
C LEU A 114 -6.38 4.63 7.77
N ARG A 115 -6.67 4.38 9.04
CA ARG A 115 -6.86 5.44 10.03
C ARG A 115 -5.77 5.47 11.07
N LEU A 116 -5.29 6.67 11.36
CA LEU A 116 -4.35 6.95 12.43
C LEU A 116 -5.06 7.60 13.60
N ARG A 117 -4.81 7.10 14.81
CA ARG A 117 -5.33 7.58 16.10
C ARG A 117 -4.26 7.60 17.19
#